data_AF-A0AAD7JI62-F1
#
_entry.id   AF-A0AAD7JI62-F1
#
_cell.length_a   1.000
_cell.length_b   1.000
_cell.length_c   1.000
_cell.angle_alpha   90.00
_cell.angle_beta   90.00
_cell.angle_gamma   90.00
#
_symmetry.space_group_name_H-M   'P 1'
#
loop_
_entity.id
_entity.type
_entity.pdbx_description
1 polymer ?
#
loop_
_entity_poly.entity_id
_entity_poly.type
_entity_poly.pdbx_seq_one_letter_code
_entity_poly.pdbx_strand_id
1 'polypeptide(L)'
;MLAFLPLWVSGPLSSSAAWKVLLRCWLACFVSFVILLPNASLRTMGAQGFFALLTSLFLPPYLPVQLTIFLLSTLMLGLLVIAVRDQAHILNVTAQIQASIQSNPLFQADPSLAQNVAVFDGLFLDVRATAVYGGFLIIGALISGLIRAYAPKLLFMSIFGTIGPFCARVPPSMFTHHLGGGPAVPCEAVHPAELDRDLHRALYGHRDNHDDICVPQTMSHAMMDNLAEQLQRLQTMVERQDDVLAARPEDLTPEAPIIAQLKALRILAITTQQQLSATSGLISLEFSWGKWNGDDVRSLEAPTVALITRIDCLLNFDTLAGSARLGPPSAATDPGASTASLADTRWHETYLLRSIHTRNATLEAAHGVRPDDVLPLLCTATGERRATTVGALAAVRAQIAHVNRTRWRRDAAGDIARTSAVDAASVRLEDAIRDFTARGRMELLAPFLPLLEVAAKEGQGTGDGTPALPLRCYVFAANIVAVAEAAQAFVGRAGHWVEALEGEIVGAHGRTVAVETRHCARGQVGRREKDYRRDPDSRSPTNAFQKLMHLIHHFYLWTKTAEAIV
;
A
#
# COMPACT_ATOMS: atom_id res chain seq x y z
N MET A 1 -29.29 -8.07 -1.62
CA MET A 1 -28.99 -6.94 -0.71
C MET A 1 -27.61 -6.33 -0.99
N LEU A 2 -26.52 -7.13 -1.08
CA LEU A 2 -25.16 -6.63 -1.38
C LEU A 2 -25.01 -5.87 -2.72
N ALA A 3 -25.85 -6.17 -3.73
CA ALA A 3 -25.82 -5.50 -5.03
C ALA A 3 -26.26 -4.02 -5.01
N PHE A 4 -26.96 -3.58 -3.96
CA PHE A 4 -27.38 -2.17 -3.80
C PHE A 4 -26.38 -1.32 -3.02
N LEU A 5 -25.35 -1.95 -2.45
CA LEU A 5 -24.34 -1.25 -1.68
C LEU A 5 -23.24 -0.72 -2.62
N PRO A 6 -22.70 0.47 -2.35
CA PRO A 6 -21.53 0.96 -3.07
C PRO A 6 -20.39 -0.08 -3.05
N LEU A 7 -19.61 -0.16 -4.13
CA LEU A 7 -18.47 -1.10 -4.25
C LEU A 7 -17.49 -1.04 -3.07
N TRP A 8 -17.30 0.15 -2.49
CA TRP A 8 -16.44 0.35 -1.32
C TRP A 8 -16.98 -0.28 -0.02
N VAL A 9 -18.28 -0.57 0.06
CA VAL A 9 -18.92 -1.27 1.18
C VAL A 9 -19.05 -2.76 0.89
N SER A 10 -19.52 -3.12 -0.30
CA SER A 10 -19.81 -4.52 -0.66
C SER A 10 -18.53 -5.36 -0.77
N GLY A 11 -17.43 -4.78 -1.24
CA GLY A 11 -16.12 -5.44 -1.30
C GLY A 11 -15.67 -5.97 0.07
N PRO A 12 -15.46 -5.09 1.07
CA PRO A 12 -15.11 -5.51 2.42
C PRO A 12 -16.14 -6.46 3.05
N LEU A 13 -17.44 -6.23 2.88
CA LEU A 13 -18.46 -7.12 3.45
C LEU A 13 -18.43 -8.54 2.88
N SER A 14 -17.96 -8.72 1.64
CA SER A 14 -17.81 -10.03 1.02
C SER A 14 -16.51 -10.75 1.40
N SER A 15 -15.53 -10.00 1.90
CA SER A 15 -14.20 -10.53 2.21
C SER A 15 -14.13 -11.06 3.64
N SER A 16 -13.81 -12.36 3.78
CA SER A 16 -13.57 -12.97 5.10
C SER A 16 -12.41 -12.30 5.84
N ALA A 17 -11.42 -11.76 5.12
CA ALA A 17 -10.30 -11.03 5.71
C ALA A 17 -10.76 -9.71 6.35
N ALA A 18 -11.64 -8.97 5.68
CA ALA A 18 -12.20 -7.73 6.22
C ALA A 18 -13.08 -8.00 7.44
N TRP A 19 -13.83 -9.10 7.47
CA TRP A 19 -14.56 -9.54 8.66
C TRP A 19 -13.63 -9.87 9.83
N LYS A 20 -12.50 -10.52 9.58
CA LYS A 20 -11.49 -10.77 10.63
C LYS A 20 -10.93 -9.47 11.19
N VAL A 21 -10.61 -8.51 10.32
CA VAL A 21 -10.13 -7.17 10.73
C VAL A 21 -11.21 -6.45 11.54
N LEU A 22 -12.46 -6.45 11.06
CA LEU A 22 -13.58 -5.84 11.76
C LEU A 22 -13.76 -6.45 13.15
N LEU A 23 -13.73 -7.79 13.25
CA LEU A 23 -13.87 -8.49 14.52
C LEU A 23 -12.75 -8.13 15.49
N ARG A 24 -11.49 -8.03 15.03
CA ARG A 24 -10.35 -7.61 15.85
C ARG A 24 -10.52 -6.18 16.36
N CYS A 25 -10.91 -5.25 15.48
CA CYS A 25 -11.16 -3.85 15.86
C CYS A 25 -12.34 -3.72 16.83
N TRP A 26 -13.43 -4.43 16.55
CA TRP A 26 -14.61 -4.47 17.40
C TRP A 26 -14.28 -5.03 18.78
N LEU A 27 -13.52 -6.13 18.85
CA LEU A 27 -13.16 -6.78 20.11
C LEU A 27 -12.25 -5.88 20.96
N ALA A 28 -11.27 -5.20 20.35
CA ALA A 28 -10.42 -4.24 21.05
C ALA A 28 -11.27 -3.09 21.66
N CYS A 29 -12.14 -2.46 20.86
CA CYS A 29 -13.04 -1.42 21.34
C CYS A 29 -14.02 -1.94 22.40
N PHE A 30 -14.55 -3.14 22.22
CA PHE A 30 -15.53 -3.74 23.13
C PHE A 30 -14.90 -4.05 24.48
N VAL A 31 -13.69 -4.61 24.53
CA VAL A 31 -12.99 -4.87 25.79
C VAL A 31 -12.70 -3.55 26.52
N SER A 32 -12.19 -2.53 25.82
CA SER A 32 -11.97 -1.20 26.41
C SER A 32 -13.27 -0.57 26.92
N PHE A 33 -14.38 -0.77 26.21
CA PHE A 33 -15.70 -0.33 26.64
C PHE A 33 -16.18 -1.08 27.89
N VAL A 34 -16.03 -2.41 27.94
CA VAL A 34 -16.41 -3.24 29.09
C VAL A 34 -15.65 -2.82 30.35
N ILE A 35 -14.38 -2.40 30.23
CA ILE A 35 -13.59 -1.88 31.37
C ILE A 35 -14.22 -0.60 31.97
N LEU A 36 -14.97 0.18 31.18
CA LEU A 36 -15.61 1.42 31.62
C LEU A 36 -16.98 1.23 32.31
N LEU A 37 -17.68 0.10 32.14
CA LEU A 37 -19.02 -0.07 32.72
C LEU A 37 -19.03 -0.34 34.23
N PRO A 38 -18.23 -1.27 34.79
CA PRO A 38 -18.32 -1.62 36.21
C PRO A 38 -17.76 -0.51 37.08
N ASN A 39 -18.50 -0.06 38.09
CA ASN A 39 -18.04 0.98 39.02
C ASN A 39 -16.69 0.66 39.70
N ALA A 40 -16.43 -0.62 39.99
CA ALA A 40 -15.16 -1.05 40.57
C ALA A 40 -13.98 -0.88 39.59
N SER A 41 -14.20 -1.21 38.32
CA SER A 41 -13.22 -1.04 37.23
C SER A 41 -13.07 0.43 36.86
N LEU A 42 -14.17 1.18 36.80
CA LEU A 42 -14.17 2.62 36.50
C LEU A 42 -13.37 3.42 37.56
N ARG A 43 -13.45 3.04 38.83
CA ARG A 43 -12.69 3.71 39.92
C ARG A 43 -11.20 3.40 39.91
N THR A 44 -10.79 2.25 39.37
CA THR A 44 -9.40 1.78 39.41
C THR A 44 -8.68 1.96 38.07
N MET A 45 -9.37 1.69 36.96
CA MET A 45 -8.85 1.69 35.59
C MET A 45 -9.66 2.59 34.65
N GLY A 46 -10.60 3.41 35.12
CA GLY A 46 -11.49 4.20 34.25
C GLY A 46 -10.74 5.12 33.28
N ALA A 47 -9.70 5.79 33.76
CA ALA A 47 -8.81 6.59 32.92
C ALA A 47 -8.15 5.73 31.83
N GLN A 48 -7.64 4.57 32.24
CA GLN A 48 -6.90 3.64 31.39
C GLN A 48 -7.81 3.03 30.31
N GLY A 49 -9.02 2.60 30.68
CA GLY A 49 -10.02 2.08 29.76
C GLY A 49 -10.51 3.13 28.76
N PHE A 50 -10.66 4.39 29.19
CA PHE A 50 -11.01 5.48 28.27
C PHE A 50 -9.90 5.76 27.27
N PHE A 51 -8.64 5.81 27.72
CA PHE A 51 -7.51 5.99 26.83
C PHE A 51 -7.32 4.80 25.88
N ALA A 52 -7.47 3.56 26.37
CA ALA A 52 -7.42 2.36 25.53
C ALA A 52 -8.54 2.33 24.48
N LEU A 53 -9.74 2.79 24.83
CA LEU A 53 -10.85 2.95 23.87
C LEU A 53 -10.52 4.03 22.82
N LEU A 54 -9.93 5.14 23.25
CA LEU A 54 -9.55 6.23 22.36
C LEU A 54 -8.41 5.79 21.42
N THR A 55 -7.38 5.09 21.93
CA THR A 55 -6.30 4.54 21.10
C THR A 55 -6.80 3.47 20.16
N SER A 56 -7.71 2.59 20.56
CA SER A 56 -8.29 1.59 19.65
C SER A 56 -9.15 2.21 18.53
N LEU A 57 -9.71 3.41 18.74
CA LEU A 57 -10.43 4.16 17.70
C LEU A 57 -9.48 4.92 16.76
N PHE A 58 -8.40 5.51 17.28
CA PHE A 58 -7.41 6.24 16.46
C PHE A 58 -6.41 5.35 15.74
N LEU A 59 -6.04 4.23 16.37
CA LEU A 59 -5.12 3.22 15.88
C LEU A 59 -5.82 1.87 15.87
N PRO A 60 -6.85 1.68 15.02
CA PRO A 60 -7.54 0.42 15.00
C PRO A 60 -6.57 -0.71 14.62
N PRO A 61 -6.73 -1.92 15.18
CA PRO A 61 -5.87 -3.08 14.96
C PRO A 61 -6.04 -3.71 13.56
N TYR A 62 -6.21 -2.88 12.52
CA TYR A 62 -6.15 -3.29 11.12
C TYR A 62 -4.72 -3.21 10.57
N LEU A 63 -3.85 -2.44 11.22
CA LEU A 63 -2.48 -2.22 10.79
C LEU A 63 -1.59 -3.45 11.12
N PRO A 64 -0.58 -3.74 10.29
CA PRO A 64 0.42 -4.76 10.59
C PRO A 64 1.04 -4.56 11.97
N VAL A 65 1.23 -5.65 12.71
CA VAL A 65 1.53 -5.57 14.15
C VAL A 65 2.79 -4.80 14.47
N GLN A 66 3.84 -4.88 13.64
CA GLN A 66 5.02 -4.09 13.89
C GLN A 66 4.76 -2.59 13.78
N LEU A 67 3.94 -2.16 12.81
CA LEU A 67 3.55 -0.77 12.71
C LEU A 67 2.65 -0.36 13.87
N THR A 68 1.73 -1.23 14.30
CA THR A 68 0.93 -0.99 15.51
C THR A 68 1.80 -0.84 16.76
N ILE A 69 2.79 -1.73 16.98
CA ILE A 69 3.74 -1.65 18.08
C ILE A 69 4.59 -0.38 17.98
N PHE A 70 5.06 -0.04 16.78
CA PHE A 70 5.82 1.18 16.55
C PHE A 70 4.99 2.42 16.90
N LEU A 71 3.76 2.51 16.40
CA LEU A 71 2.83 3.63 16.68
C LEU A 71 2.51 3.72 18.17
N LEU A 72 2.21 2.61 18.82
CA LEU A 72 2.01 2.54 20.28
C LEU A 72 3.27 2.96 21.04
N SER A 73 4.46 2.54 20.61
CA SER A 73 5.72 2.94 21.26
C SER A 73 6.00 4.43 21.11
N THR A 74 5.69 5.02 19.94
CA THR A 74 5.83 6.46 19.72
C THR A 74 4.80 7.26 20.52
N LEU A 75 3.59 6.74 20.67
CA LEU A 75 2.57 7.31 21.56
C LEU A 75 3.06 7.27 23.02
N MET A 76 3.63 6.14 23.46
CA MET A 76 4.21 5.99 24.80
C MET A 76 5.34 6.95 25.06
N LEU A 77 6.26 7.10 24.12
CA LEU A 77 7.35 8.04 24.25
C LEU A 77 6.82 9.49 24.31
N GLY A 78 5.81 9.81 23.51
CA GLY A 78 5.13 11.12 23.54
C GLY A 78 4.46 11.42 24.89
N LEU A 79 3.76 10.44 25.48
CA LEU A 79 3.14 10.60 26.80
C LEU A 79 4.19 10.67 27.92
N LEU A 80 5.26 9.87 27.86
CA LEU A 80 6.35 9.88 28.85
C LEU A 80 7.07 11.23 28.93
N VAL A 81 7.40 11.85 27.78
CA VAL A 81 8.05 13.17 27.74
C VAL A 81 7.21 14.25 28.42
N ILE A 82 5.88 14.10 28.38
CA ILE A 82 4.95 15.05 28.98
C ILE A 82 4.76 14.76 30.48
N ALA A 83 4.64 13.49 30.87
CA ALA A 83 4.45 13.08 32.26
C ALA A 83 5.61 13.52 33.17
N VAL A 84 6.87 13.41 32.71
CA VAL A 84 8.05 13.81 33.49
C VAL A 84 8.05 15.32 33.80
N ARG A 85 7.49 16.15 32.91
CA ARG A 85 7.46 17.60 33.09
C ARG A 85 6.38 18.04 34.10
N ASP A 86 5.23 17.37 34.11
CA ASP A 86 4.12 17.72 35.00
C ASP A 86 4.39 17.30 36.46
N GLN A 87 5.19 16.24 36.66
CA GLN A 87 5.55 15.74 37.99
C GLN A 87 6.29 16.78 38.84
N ALA A 88 7.18 17.57 38.25
CA ALA A 88 7.88 18.64 38.98
C ALA A 88 6.92 19.72 39.49
N HIS A 89 5.87 20.02 38.72
CA HIS A 89 4.86 21.00 39.12
C HIS A 89 3.97 20.46 40.25
N ILE A 90 3.51 19.20 40.12
CA ILE A 90 2.67 18.55 41.14
C ILE A 90 3.42 18.41 42.47
N LEU A 91 4.71 18.06 42.45
CA LEU A 91 5.53 17.98 43.66
C LEU A 91 5.65 19.34 44.38
N ASN A 92 5.80 20.42 43.62
CA ASN A 92 5.87 21.76 44.20
C ASN A 92 4.53 22.21 44.82
N VAL A 93 3.41 21.94 44.13
CA VAL A 93 2.07 22.29 44.64
C VAL A 93 1.68 21.43 45.84
N THR A 94 2.00 20.13 45.82
CA THR A 94 1.75 19.24 46.96
C THR A 94 2.57 19.64 48.19
N ALA A 95 3.83 20.05 48.02
CA ALA A 95 4.64 20.61 49.11
C ALA A 95 4.04 21.91 49.69
N GLN A 96 3.49 22.78 48.84
CA GLN A 96 2.79 23.99 49.28
C GLN A 96 1.50 23.68 50.05
N ILE A 97 0.71 22.71 49.60
CA ILE A 97 -0.50 22.25 50.30
C ILE A 97 -0.13 21.62 51.64
N GLN A 98 0.93 20.81 51.71
CA GLN A 98 1.41 20.27 52.98
C GLN A 98 1.87 21.35 53.95
N ALA A 99 2.55 22.39 53.45
CA ALA A 99 2.93 23.54 54.26
C ALA A 99 1.71 24.32 54.77
N SER A 100 0.65 24.48 53.95
CA SER A 100 -0.58 25.18 54.35
C SER A 100 -1.43 24.39 55.36
N ILE A 101 -1.41 23.06 55.28
CA ILE A 101 -1.99 22.16 56.29
C ILE A 101 -1.25 22.29 57.61
N GLN A 102 0.09 22.36 57.59
CA GLN A 102 0.89 22.50 58.82
C GLN A 102 0.69 23.87 59.48
N SER A 103 0.48 24.94 58.71
CA SER A 103 0.31 26.29 59.26
C SER A 103 -1.09 26.60 59.80
N ASN A 104 -2.14 25.87 59.37
CA ASN A 104 -3.52 26.18 59.75
C ASN A 104 -4.19 25.02 60.53
N PRO A 105 -4.57 25.22 61.80
CA PRO A 105 -5.17 24.16 62.62
C PRO A 105 -6.53 23.67 62.07
N LEU A 106 -7.25 24.51 61.33
CA LEU A 106 -8.50 24.14 60.62
C LEU A 106 -8.27 23.09 59.53
N PHE A 107 -7.14 23.15 58.82
CA PHE A 107 -6.79 22.20 57.76
C PHE A 107 -6.14 20.91 58.31
N GLN A 108 -5.66 20.93 59.55
CA GLN A 108 -5.20 19.72 60.24
C GLN A 108 -6.38 18.83 60.69
N ALA A 109 -7.53 19.44 61.01
CA ALA A 109 -8.74 18.72 61.39
C ALA A 109 -9.42 18.04 60.19
N ASP A 110 -9.36 18.66 59.01
CA ASP A 110 -9.85 18.07 57.76
C ASP A 110 -8.93 18.42 56.57
N PRO A 111 -7.99 17.53 56.20
CA PRO A 111 -7.05 17.78 55.10
C PRO A 111 -7.71 17.80 53.72
N SER A 112 -8.93 17.25 53.58
CA SER A 112 -9.66 17.26 52.31
C SER A 112 -10.18 18.66 51.96
N LEU A 113 -10.50 19.47 52.99
CA LEU A 113 -10.97 20.83 52.83
C LEU A 113 -9.86 21.76 52.32
N ALA A 114 -8.61 21.53 52.75
CA ALA A 114 -7.44 22.26 52.25
C ALA A 114 -7.20 22.03 50.75
N GLN A 115 -7.44 20.80 50.27
CA GLN A 115 -7.36 20.49 48.85
C GLN A 115 -8.48 21.16 48.05
N ASN A 116 -9.72 21.11 48.54
CA ASN A 116 -10.85 21.77 47.88
C ASN A 116 -10.65 23.28 47.76
N VAL A 117 -10.22 23.93 48.84
CA VAL A 117 -9.92 25.37 48.84
C VAL A 117 -8.78 25.68 47.85
N ALA A 118 -7.71 24.88 47.84
CA ALA A 118 -6.62 25.08 46.88
C ALA A 118 -7.04 24.92 45.41
N VAL A 119 -8.02 24.05 45.14
CA VAL A 119 -8.62 23.90 43.80
C VAL A 119 -9.43 25.15 43.42
N PHE A 120 -10.30 25.64 44.32
CA PHE A 120 -11.14 26.81 44.04
C PHE A 120 -10.37 28.13 44.00
N ASP A 121 -9.32 28.26 44.80
CA ASP A 121 -8.40 29.41 44.76
C ASP A 121 -7.49 29.39 43.53
N GLY A 122 -7.55 28.32 42.73
CA GLY A 122 -6.78 28.21 41.50
C GLY A 122 -5.27 28.12 41.75
N LEU A 123 -4.84 27.63 42.93
CA LEU A 123 -3.42 27.42 43.23
C LEU A 123 -2.75 26.42 42.25
N PHE A 124 -3.56 25.60 41.58
CA PHE A 124 -3.12 24.69 40.51
C PHE A 124 -3.01 25.37 39.13
N LEU A 125 -3.56 26.58 38.95
CA LEU A 125 -3.46 27.38 37.73
C LEU A 125 -2.38 28.47 37.90
N ASP A 126 -1.12 28.10 37.68
CA ASP A 126 -0.09 29.12 37.46
C ASP A 126 -0.28 29.75 36.07
N VAL A 127 -0.58 31.05 36.02
CA VAL A 127 -0.73 31.81 34.78
C VAL A 127 0.54 31.75 33.93
N ARG A 128 1.73 31.71 34.55
CA ARG A 128 3.01 31.65 33.85
C ARG A 128 3.19 30.29 33.17
N ALA A 129 2.94 29.22 33.91
CA ALA A 129 2.94 27.87 33.35
C ALA A 129 1.90 27.74 32.24
N THR A 130 0.67 28.22 32.46
CA THR A 130 -0.43 28.17 31.49
C THR A 130 -0.11 28.93 30.20
N ALA A 131 0.56 30.09 30.29
CA ALA A 131 1.00 30.85 29.12
C ALA A 131 2.10 30.11 28.33
N VAL A 132 3.08 29.53 29.02
CA VAL A 132 4.13 28.71 28.39
C VAL A 132 3.53 27.47 27.71
N TYR A 133 2.57 26.80 28.35
CA TYR A 133 1.84 25.67 27.76
C TYR A 133 0.99 26.09 26.56
N GLY A 134 0.28 27.22 26.65
CA GLY A 134 -0.47 27.79 25.53
C GLY A 134 0.44 28.08 24.33
N GLY A 135 1.60 28.70 24.56
CA GLY A 135 2.61 28.94 23.52
C GLY A 135 3.15 27.65 22.92
N PHE A 136 3.50 26.66 23.75
CA PHE A 136 3.99 25.35 23.27
C PHE A 136 2.90 24.59 22.49
N LEU A 137 1.64 24.71 22.87
CA LEU A 137 0.51 24.13 22.15
C LEU A 137 0.30 24.78 20.79
N ILE A 138 0.31 26.11 20.72
CA ILE A 138 0.16 26.84 19.45
C ILE A 138 1.33 26.50 18.52
N ILE A 139 2.56 26.58 19.01
CA ILE A 139 3.76 26.29 18.22
C ILE A 139 3.82 24.80 17.85
N GLY A 140 3.55 23.90 18.79
CA GLY A 140 3.57 22.46 18.59
C GLY A 140 2.48 21.97 17.63
N ALA A 141 1.26 22.51 17.74
CA ALA A 141 0.18 22.25 16.79
C ALA A 141 0.48 22.84 15.41
N LEU A 142 1.07 24.04 15.35
CA LEU A 142 1.51 24.65 14.09
C LEU A 142 2.59 23.80 13.42
N ILE A 143 3.65 23.42 14.13
CA ILE A 143 4.73 22.55 13.62
C ILE A 143 4.13 21.20 13.18
N SER A 144 3.27 20.59 13.98
CA SER A 144 2.63 19.32 13.63
C SER A 144 1.72 19.45 12.41
N GLY A 145 1.03 20.59 12.25
CA GLY A 145 0.24 20.93 11.07
C GLY A 145 1.12 21.12 9.82
N LEU A 146 2.24 21.83 9.96
CA LEU A 146 3.24 22.01 8.91
C LEU A 146 3.86 20.67 8.49
N ILE A 147 4.20 19.79 9.44
CA ILE A 147 4.66 18.43 9.16
C ILE A 147 3.59 17.67 8.37
N ARG A 148 2.31 17.79 8.73
CA ARG A 148 1.22 17.12 7.99
C ARG A 148 1.07 17.65 6.56
N ALA A 149 1.25 18.96 6.37
CA ALA A 149 1.14 19.61 5.06
C ALA A 149 2.32 19.32 4.14
N TYR A 150 3.55 19.40 4.66
CA TYR A 150 4.78 19.33 3.86
C TYR A 150 5.46 17.96 3.89
N ALA A 151 5.21 17.15 4.93
CA ALA A 151 5.80 15.83 5.11
C ALA A 151 4.71 14.80 5.51
N PRO A 152 3.75 14.48 4.60
CA PRO A 152 2.67 13.53 4.89
C PRO A 152 3.16 12.14 5.30
N LYS A 153 4.40 11.78 4.95
CA LYS A 153 5.07 10.55 5.42
C LYS A 153 5.25 10.50 6.95
N LEU A 154 5.24 11.65 7.61
CA LEU A 154 5.32 11.82 9.07
C LEU A 154 3.96 12.12 9.69
N LEU A 155 2.85 11.84 8.98
CA LEU A 155 1.50 12.12 9.46
C LEU A 155 1.22 11.47 10.83
N PHE A 156 1.72 10.25 11.07
CA PHE A 156 1.62 9.61 12.38
C PHE A 156 2.37 10.37 13.47
N MET A 157 3.60 10.80 13.21
CA MET A 157 4.37 11.64 14.14
C MET A 157 3.66 12.97 14.42
N SER A 158 3.04 13.57 13.40
CA SER A 158 2.20 14.77 13.54
C SER A 158 0.95 14.52 14.40
N ILE A 159 0.23 13.43 14.19
CA ILE A 159 -0.95 13.08 15.01
C ILE A 159 -0.55 12.95 16.48
N PHE A 160 0.53 12.23 16.79
CA PHE A 160 0.98 12.09 18.18
C PHE A 160 1.53 13.40 18.76
N GLY A 161 2.22 14.20 17.94
CA GLY A 161 2.62 15.56 18.29
C GLY A 161 1.45 16.47 18.63
N THR A 162 0.25 16.23 18.08
CA THR A 162 -0.97 16.96 18.45
C THR A 162 -1.71 16.36 19.65
N ILE A 163 -1.71 15.04 19.82
CA ILE A 163 -2.44 14.36 20.92
C ILE A 163 -1.76 14.60 22.26
N GLY A 164 -0.42 14.46 22.33
CA GLY A 164 0.31 14.59 23.59
C GLY A 164 0.00 15.90 24.33
N PRO A 165 0.17 17.06 23.69
CA PRO A 165 -0.11 18.36 24.30
C PRO A 165 -1.59 18.58 24.70
N PHE A 166 -2.54 17.94 24.00
CA PHE A 166 -3.96 18.02 24.34
C PHE A 166 -4.27 17.22 25.61
N CYS A 167 -3.71 16.01 25.72
CA CYS A 167 -3.83 15.18 26.93
C CYS A 167 -3.13 15.81 28.14
N ALA A 168 -2.06 16.60 27.93
CA ALA A 168 -1.37 17.36 28.98
C ALA A 168 -2.24 18.44 29.67
N ARG A 169 -3.35 18.85 29.04
CA ARG A 169 -4.22 19.93 29.53
C ARG A 169 -5.37 19.44 30.40
N VAL A 170 -5.59 18.13 30.45
CA VAL A 170 -6.50 17.54 31.44
C VAL A 170 -5.67 17.46 32.72
N PRO A 171 -5.94 18.29 33.73
CA PRO A 171 -5.15 18.25 34.95
C PRO A 171 -5.27 16.83 35.53
N PRO A 172 -4.16 16.21 35.96
CA PRO A 172 -4.21 14.89 36.59
C PRO A 172 -5.12 14.90 37.81
N SER A 173 -5.49 16.07 38.36
CA SER A 173 -6.50 16.23 39.40
C SER A 173 -7.91 15.75 39.03
N MET A 174 -8.29 15.59 37.75
CA MET A 174 -9.52 14.87 37.40
C MET A 174 -9.37 13.34 37.43
N PHE A 175 -8.14 12.82 37.43
CA PHE A 175 -7.86 11.39 37.47
C PHE A 175 -7.34 10.91 38.84
N THR A 176 -6.76 11.79 39.66
CA THR A 176 -6.22 11.46 40.98
C THR A 176 -7.23 11.67 42.12
N HIS A 177 -8.36 12.36 41.90
CA HIS A 177 -9.28 12.70 42.99
C HIS A 177 -10.11 11.54 43.57
N HIS A 178 -9.95 10.32 43.05
CA HIS A 178 -10.71 9.15 43.51
C HIS A 178 -9.88 8.00 44.09
N LEU A 179 -8.55 8.12 44.17
CA LEU A 179 -7.70 7.13 44.81
C LEU A 179 -6.98 7.76 46.00
N GLY A 180 -7.64 7.67 47.16
CA GLY A 180 -7.01 7.98 48.44
C GLY A 180 -5.86 7.01 48.71
N GLY A 181 -4.63 7.53 48.79
CA GLY A 181 -3.53 6.91 49.51
C GLY A 181 -2.22 6.77 48.73
N GLY A 182 -1.30 7.72 48.93
CA GLY A 182 0.16 7.49 48.87
C GLY A 182 0.93 8.28 47.79
N PRO A 183 2.17 8.74 48.09
CA PRO A 183 3.09 9.30 47.11
C PRO A 183 3.86 8.16 46.41
N ALA A 184 3.26 7.60 45.37
CA ALA A 184 3.83 6.61 44.45
C ALA A 184 2.98 6.67 43.19
N VAL A 185 3.41 6.76 41.92
CA VAL A 185 4.64 6.59 41.16
C VAL A 185 4.29 7.14 39.74
N PRO A 186 5.24 7.50 38.85
CA PRO A 186 4.99 8.14 37.54
C PRO A 186 4.30 7.26 36.47
N CYS A 187 3.71 6.12 36.83
CA CYS A 187 3.37 5.03 35.93
C CYS A 187 1.91 4.99 35.45
N GLU A 188 1.02 5.84 35.96
CA GLU A 188 -0.42 5.74 35.63
C GLU A 188 -0.78 6.15 34.20
N ALA A 189 0.06 6.92 33.48
CA ALA A 189 -0.09 7.18 32.05
C ALA A 189 0.61 6.15 31.15
N VAL A 190 1.51 5.34 31.73
CA VAL A 190 2.19 4.21 31.05
C VAL A 190 1.30 2.96 31.09
N HIS A 191 0.59 2.75 32.20
CA HIS A 191 -0.37 1.65 32.37
C HIS A 191 -1.51 1.56 31.33
N PRO A 192 -2.14 2.64 30.82
CA PRO A 192 -3.20 2.56 29.81
C PRO A 192 -2.77 1.88 28.52
N ALA A 193 -1.51 2.07 28.15
CA ALA A 193 -0.99 1.57 26.89
C ALA A 193 -0.02 0.42 27.05
N GLU A 194 0.39 0.11 28.28
CA GLU A 194 0.72 -1.26 28.65
C GLU A 194 -0.53 -2.14 28.60
N LEU A 195 -1.67 -1.68 29.14
CA LEU A 195 -2.95 -2.38 29.05
C LEU A 195 -3.40 -2.52 27.60
N ASP A 196 -3.31 -1.48 26.77
CA ASP A 196 -3.61 -1.58 25.34
C ASP A 196 -2.64 -2.54 24.64
N ARG A 197 -1.33 -2.46 24.93
CA ARG A 197 -0.33 -3.38 24.38
C ARG A 197 -0.56 -4.83 24.82
N ASP A 198 -0.97 -5.06 26.06
CA ASP A 198 -1.24 -6.38 26.64
C ASP A 198 -2.58 -6.93 26.15
N LEU A 199 -3.59 -6.08 25.96
CA LEU A 199 -4.84 -6.43 25.29
C LEU A 199 -4.57 -6.85 23.85
N HIS A 200 -3.79 -6.06 23.12
CA HIS A 200 -3.33 -6.42 21.78
C HIS A 200 -2.53 -7.73 21.81
N ARG A 201 -1.61 -7.90 22.75
CA ARG A 201 -0.82 -9.14 22.90
C ARG A 201 -1.69 -10.35 23.24
N ALA A 202 -2.72 -10.19 24.06
CA ALA A 202 -3.68 -11.25 24.40
C ALA A 202 -4.54 -11.62 23.17
N LEU A 203 -4.96 -10.62 22.38
CA LEU A 203 -5.66 -10.82 21.12
C LEU A 203 -4.80 -11.53 20.06
N TYR A 204 -3.49 -11.27 20.04
CA TYR A 204 -2.54 -11.86 19.07
C TYR A 204 -1.81 -13.12 19.57
N GLY A 205 -1.86 -13.42 20.88
CA GLY A 205 -0.95 -14.34 21.54
C GLY A 205 -1.46 -15.76 21.77
N HIS A 206 -2.76 -16.03 21.59
CA HIS A 206 -3.26 -17.40 21.72
C HIS A 206 -2.92 -18.21 20.46
N ARG A 207 -1.83 -18.98 20.57
CA ARG A 207 -1.20 -19.74 19.48
C ARG A 207 -1.75 -21.15 19.30
N ASP A 208 -2.75 -21.55 20.08
CA ASP A 208 -3.21 -22.93 20.11
C ASP A 208 -4.34 -23.17 19.10
N ASN A 209 -3.94 -23.74 17.96
CA ASN A 209 -4.73 -24.60 17.07
C ASN A 209 -5.79 -24.02 16.11
N HIS A 210 -5.92 -22.70 15.97
CA HIS A 210 -6.69 -22.13 14.85
C HIS A 210 -5.82 -21.24 13.96
N ASP A 211 -5.21 -21.87 12.96
CA ASP A 211 -4.60 -21.18 11.82
C ASP A 211 -5.63 -20.19 11.24
N ASP A 212 -5.17 -18.97 10.93
CA ASP A 212 -5.85 -17.87 10.21
C ASP A 212 -6.66 -16.79 10.95
N ILE A 213 -6.99 -16.88 12.25
CA ILE A 213 -7.85 -15.85 12.89
C ILE A 213 -7.07 -14.76 13.63
N CYS A 214 -5.95 -15.06 14.31
CA CYS A 214 -5.26 -14.09 15.18
C CYS A 214 -3.81 -13.78 14.83
N VAL A 215 -3.21 -14.42 13.82
CA VAL A 215 -1.85 -14.04 13.41
C VAL A 215 -1.91 -12.69 12.69
N PRO A 216 -1.20 -11.67 13.17
CA PRO A 216 -1.14 -10.40 12.49
C PRO A 216 -0.37 -10.55 11.18
N GLN A 217 -0.93 -10.01 10.10
CA GLN A 217 -0.24 -10.00 8.82
C GLN A 217 0.92 -9.02 8.90
N THR A 218 2.12 -9.48 8.55
CA THR A 218 3.28 -8.60 8.33
C THR A 218 3.00 -7.60 7.18
N MET A 219 3.60 -6.41 7.18
CA MET A 219 3.56 -5.48 6.05
C MET A 219 4.01 -6.16 4.76
N SER A 220 5.08 -6.96 4.81
CA SER A 220 5.54 -7.72 3.65
C SER A 220 4.47 -8.69 3.13
N HIS A 221 3.73 -9.37 4.00
CA HIS A 221 2.61 -10.23 3.62
C HIS A 221 1.48 -9.43 2.97
N ALA A 222 1.04 -8.34 3.59
CA ALA A 222 -0.02 -7.49 3.05
C ALA A 222 0.38 -6.86 1.70
N MET A 223 1.64 -6.45 1.55
CA MET A 223 2.17 -5.92 0.29
C MET A 223 2.16 -6.97 -0.82
N MET A 224 2.55 -8.21 -0.54
CA MET A 224 2.54 -9.28 -1.54
C MET A 224 1.13 -9.66 -1.97
N ASP A 225 0.15 -9.66 -1.06
CA ASP A 225 -1.26 -9.86 -1.40
C ASP A 225 -1.78 -8.73 -2.29
N ASN A 226 -1.51 -7.48 -1.93
CA ASN A 226 -1.89 -6.33 -2.75
C ASN A 226 -1.20 -6.34 -4.11
N LEU A 227 0.07 -6.76 -4.19
CA LEU A 227 0.78 -6.91 -5.45
C LEU A 227 0.16 -8.02 -6.32
N ALA A 228 -0.20 -9.16 -5.73
CA ALA A 228 -0.88 -10.23 -6.44
C ALA A 228 -2.27 -9.79 -6.96
N GLU A 229 -3.02 -9.03 -6.15
CA GLU A 229 -4.30 -8.45 -6.57
C GLU A 229 -4.11 -7.40 -7.67
N GLN A 230 -3.09 -6.56 -7.56
CA GLN A 230 -2.75 -5.57 -8.58
C GLN A 230 -2.41 -6.25 -9.91
N LEU A 231 -1.60 -7.31 -9.89
CA LEU A 231 -1.31 -8.11 -11.08
C LEU A 231 -2.56 -8.75 -11.69
N GLN A 232 -3.52 -9.21 -10.87
CA GLN A 232 -4.81 -9.69 -11.37
C GLN A 232 -5.58 -8.58 -12.09
N ARG A 233 -5.59 -7.35 -11.56
CA ARG A 233 -6.28 -6.23 -12.21
C ARG A 233 -5.62 -5.87 -13.54
N LEU A 234 -4.28 -5.85 -13.58
CA LEU A 234 -3.52 -5.63 -14.81
C LEU A 234 -3.75 -6.73 -15.85
N GLN A 235 -3.81 -7.99 -15.40
CA GLN A 235 -4.19 -9.12 -16.24
C GLN A 235 -5.57 -8.91 -16.86
N THR A 236 -6.57 -8.57 -16.04
CA THR A 236 -7.93 -8.30 -16.52
C THR A 236 -7.99 -7.12 -17.49
N MET A 237 -7.17 -6.07 -17.32
CA MET A 237 -7.10 -4.98 -18.31
C MET A 237 -6.63 -5.48 -19.68
N VAL A 238 -5.62 -6.35 -19.72
CA VAL A 238 -5.09 -6.91 -20.97
C VAL A 238 -6.09 -7.91 -21.58
N GLU A 239 -6.74 -8.74 -20.78
CA GLU A 239 -7.80 -9.67 -21.24
C GLU A 239 -8.97 -8.91 -21.87
N ARG A 240 -9.41 -7.81 -21.24
CA ARG A 240 -10.53 -6.99 -21.74
C ARG A 240 -10.22 -6.26 -23.05
N GLN A 241 -8.96 -6.22 -23.49
CA GLN A 241 -8.64 -5.73 -24.84
C GLN A 241 -9.22 -6.63 -25.92
N ASP A 242 -9.41 -7.94 -25.65
CA ASP A 242 -10.10 -8.83 -26.59
C ASP A 242 -11.54 -8.38 -26.82
N ASP A 243 -12.25 -8.00 -25.75
CA ASP A 243 -13.62 -7.48 -25.83
C ASP A 243 -13.66 -6.16 -26.62
N VAL A 244 -12.69 -5.27 -26.41
CA VAL A 244 -12.61 -3.99 -27.16
C VAL A 244 -12.36 -4.23 -28.64
N LEU A 245 -11.45 -5.14 -28.99
CA LEU A 245 -11.12 -5.43 -30.39
C LEU A 245 -12.22 -6.25 -31.10
N ALA A 246 -13.05 -6.97 -30.34
CA ALA A 246 -14.20 -7.70 -30.87
C ALA A 246 -15.49 -6.84 -30.91
N ALA A 247 -15.54 -5.75 -30.16
CA ALA A 247 -16.68 -4.84 -30.13
C ALA A 247 -16.82 -4.09 -31.46
N ARG A 248 -18.06 -3.74 -31.79
CA ARG A 248 -18.31 -2.84 -32.92
C ARG A 248 -17.87 -1.43 -32.53
N PRO A 249 -17.41 -0.61 -33.48
CA PRO A 249 -17.04 0.79 -33.19
C PRO A 249 -18.17 1.62 -32.55
N GLU A 250 -19.42 1.26 -32.80
CA GLU A 250 -20.62 1.90 -32.21
C GLU A 250 -20.75 1.60 -30.71
N ASP A 251 -20.24 0.45 -30.27
CA ASP A 251 -20.25 0.01 -28.86
C ASP A 251 -19.05 0.55 -28.07
N LEU A 252 -18.14 1.29 -28.72
CA LEU A 252 -16.93 1.88 -28.12
C LEU A 252 -17.11 3.37 -27.78
N THR A 253 -18.33 3.82 -27.51
CA THR A 253 -18.55 5.20 -27.09
C THR A 253 -17.96 5.48 -25.70
N PRO A 254 -17.62 6.74 -25.36
CA PRO A 254 -17.05 7.06 -24.04
C PRO A 254 -17.92 6.65 -22.85
N GLU A 255 -19.23 6.49 -23.08
CA GLU A 255 -20.28 6.08 -22.13
C GLU A 255 -20.53 4.57 -22.16
N ALA A 256 -19.93 3.84 -23.10
CA ALA A 256 -20.10 2.40 -23.21
C ALA A 256 -19.64 1.70 -21.92
N PRO A 257 -20.36 0.65 -21.49
CA PRO A 257 -20.06 -0.03 -20.23
C PRO A 257 -18.64 -0.62 -20.20
N ILE A 258 -18.13 -1.09 -21.34
CA ILE A 258 -16.78 -1.66 -21.46
C ILE A 258 -15.71 -0.59 -21.16
N ILE A 259 -15.83 0.58 -21.78
CA ILE A 259 -14.90 1.70 -21.58
C ILE A 259 -15.01 2.24 -20.15
N ALA A 260 -16.23 2.34 -19.61
CA ALA A 260 -16.44 2.76 -18.22
C ALA A 260 -15.78 1.79 -17.22
N GLN A 261 -15.89 0.47 -17.44
CA GLN A 261 -15.23 -0.55 -16.63
C GLN A 261 -13.71 -0.47 -16.71
N LEU A 262 -13.15 -0.29 -17.91
CA LEU A 262 -11.69 -0.13 -18.11
C LEU A 262 -11.15 1.13 -17.43
N LYS A 263 -11.87 2.26 -17.54
CA LYS A 263 -11.54 3.49 -16.80
C LYS A 263 -11.59 3.29 -15.29
N ALA A 264 -12.60 2.60 -14.78
CA ALA A 264 -12.71 2.29 -13.35
C ALA A 264 -11.56 1.41 -12.87
N LEU A 265 -11.21 0.36 -13.63
CA LEU A 265 -10.06 -0.50 -13.34
C LEU A 265 -8.75 0.31 -13.37
N ARG A 266 -8.58 1.22 -14.33
CA ARG A 266 -7.39 2.10 -14.44
C ARG A 266 -7.23 2.97 -13.19
N ILE A 267 -8.29 3.66 -12.79
CA ILE A 267 -8.29 4.50 -11.59
C ILE A 267 -7.96 3.66 -10.35
N LEU A 268 -8.59 2.49 -10.22
CA LEU A 268 -8.34 1.58 -9.11
C LEU A 268 -6.88 1.10 -9.07
N ALA A 269 -6.30 0.75 -10.22
CA ALA A 269 -4.91 0.31 -10.33
C ALA A 269 -3.93 1.42 -9.93
N ILE A 270 -4.13 2.65 -10.41
CA ILE A 270 -3.27 3.80 -10.07
C ILE A 270 -3.37 4.12 -8.58
N THR A 271 -4.60 4.16 -8.05
CA THR A 271 -4.85 4.47 -6.62
C THR A 271 -4.20 3.44 -5.71
N THR A 272 -4.31 2.16 -6.07
CA THR A 272 -3.68 1.07 -5.32
C THR A 272 -2.17 1.14 -5.38
N GLN A 273 -1.59 1.48 -6.54
CA GLN A 273 -0.14 1.67 -6.66
C GLN A 273 0.37 2.84 -5.81
N GLN A 274 -0.38 3.95 -5.74
CA GLN A 274 -0.04 5.08 -4.86
C GLN A 274 -0.07 4.66 -3.38
N GLN A 275 -1.07 3.87 -2.98
CA GLN A 275 -1.15 3.31 -1.63
C GLN A 275 0.02 2.36 -1.33
N LEU A 276 0.39 1.49 -2.27
CA LEU A 276 1.53 0.58 -2.13
C LEU A 276 2.86 1.33 -2.03
N SER A 277 3.04 2.40 -2.80
CA SER A 277 4.24 3.23 -2.75
C SER A 277 4.35 4.00 -1.42
N ALA A 278 3.22 4.41 -0.86
CA ALA A 278 3.20 5.06 0.46
C ALA A 278 3.62 4.09 1.59
N THR A 279 3.25 2.81 1.49
CA THR A 279 3.62 1.79 2.49
C THR A 279 4.98 1.15 2.25
N SER A 280 5.52 1.19 1.02
CA SER A 280 6.78 0.51 0.66
C SER A 280 7.99 1.04 1.44
N GLY A 281 7.98 2.32 1.84
CA GLY A 281 9.03 2.88 2.69
C GLY A 281 9.11 2.22 4.08
N LEU A 282 7.96 1.80 4.61
CA LEU A 282 7.85 1.20 5.94
C LEU A 282 8.20 -0.29 5.94
N ILE A 283 8.20 -0.95 4.78
CA ILE A 283 8.58 -2.37 4.66
C ILE A 283 10.03 -2.59 5.13
N SER A 284 10.92 -1.64 4.87
CA SER A 284 12.33 -1.74 5.31
C SER A 284 12.52 -1.64 6.82
N LEU A 285 11.50 -1.18 7.54
CA LEU A 285 11.51 -1.15 9.00
C LEU A 285 11.08 -2.50 9.59
N GLU A 286 10.37 -3.33 8.82
CA GLU A 286 9.77 -4.56 9.33
C GLU A 286 10.74 -5.74 9.38
N PHE A 287 10.69 -6.50 10.48
CA PHE A 287 11.26 -7.84 10.54
C PHE A 287 10.35 -8.82 9.78
N SER A 288 10.64 -8.99 8.50
CA SER A 288 9.96 -10.00 7.67
C SER A 288 10.77 -11.29 7.68
N TRP A 289 10.22 -12.34 8.27
CA TRP A 289 10.74 -13.70 8.12
C TRP A 289 9.91 -14.41 7.04
N GLY A 290 10.58 -14.89 6.00
CA GLY A 290 9.96 -15.52 4.83
C GLY A 290 10.98 -15.76 3.72
N LYS A 291 10.55 -16.46 2.67
CA LYS A 291 11.37 -16.70 1.46
C LYS A 291 11.77 -15.39 0.76
N TRP A 292 10.87 -14.40 0.77
CA TRP A 292 11.13 -13.07 0.22
C TRP A 292 11.28 -12.05 1.37
N ASN A 293 12.34 -11.26 1.30
CA ASN A 293 12.57 -10.17 2.24
C ASN A 293 11.85 -8.89 1.81
N GLY A 294 11.85 -7.88 2.67
CA GLY A 294 11.22 -6.59 2.38
C GLY A 294 11.81 -5.84 1.17
N ASP A 295 13.13 -5.96 0.96
CA ASP A 295 13.80 -5.34 -0.19
C ASP A 295 13.43 -6.04 -1.50
N ASP A 296 13.25 -7.37 -1.49
CA ASP A 296 12.87 -8.16 -2.66
C ASP A 296 11.47 -7.71 -3.12
N VAL A 297 10.52 -7.61 -2.19
CA VAL A 297 9.17 -7.10 -2.46
C VAL A 297 9.21 -5.65 -2.96
N ARG A 298 10.05 -4.80 -2.36
CA ARG A 298 10.25 -3.40 -2.79
C ARG A 298 10.85 -3.30 -4.19
N SER A 299 11.71 -4.24 -4.58
CA SER A 299 12.35 -4.27 -5.91
C SER A 299 11.34 -4.48 -7.05
N LEU A 300 10.15 -5.03 -6.73
CA LEU A 300 9.04 -5.22 -7.67
C LEU A 300 8.22 -3.95 -7.90
N GLU A 301 8.37 -2.92 -7.07
CA GLU A 301 7.60 -1.67 -7.17
C GLU A 301 7.85 -0.97 -8.51
N ALA A 302 9.11 -0.73 -8.87
CA ALA A 302 9.45 -0.03 -10.12
C ALA A 302 9.00 -0.80 -11.39
N PRO A 303 9.23 -2.12 -11.51
CA PRO A 303 8.64 -2.93 -12.58
C PRO A 303 7.10 -2.87 -12.63
N THR A 304 6.43 -2.85 -11.46
CA THR A 304 4.96 -2.75 -11.40
C THR A 304 4.49 -1.40 -11.96
N VAL A 305 5.14 -0.31 -11.56
CA VAL A 305 4.84 1.03 -12.10
C VAL A 305 5.04 1.06 -13.61
N ALA A 306 6.17 0.54 -14.10
CA ALA A 306 6.44 0.47 -15.53
C ALA A 306 5.34 -0.31 -16.27
N LEU A 307 4.93 -1.48 -15.75
CA LEU A 307 3.85 -2.28 -16.32
C LEU A 307 2.50 -1.54 -16.32
N ILE A 308 2.14 -0.88 -15.22
CA ILE A 308 0.93 -0.05 -15.12
C ILE A 308 0.96 1.04 -16.19
N THR A 309 2.05 1.78 -16.32
CA THR A 309 2.19 2.85 -17.32
C THR A 309 2.07 2.33 -18.75
N ARG A 310 2.63 1.15 -19.06
CA ARG A 310 2.51 0.58 -20.41
C ARG A 310 1.09 0.10 -20.71
N ILE A 311 0.42 -0.53 -19.75
CA ILE A 311 -0.99 -0.93 -19.89
C ILE A 311 -1.89 0.31 -20.01
N ASP A 312 -1.59 1.36 -19.27
CA ASP A 312 -2.27 2.65 -19.38
C ASP A 312 -2.19 3.24 -20.80
N CYS A 313 -1.01 3.16 -21.44
CA CYS A 313 -0.83 3.56 -22.83
C CYS A 313 -1.65 2.68 -23.79
N LEU A 314 -1.80 1.39 -23.50
CA LEU A 314 -2.62 0.47 -24.29
C LEU A 314 -4.11 0.86 -24.24
N LEU A 315 -4.63 1.17 -23.04
CA LEU A 315 -6.02 1.58 -22.83
C LEU A 315 -6.42 2.90 -23.52
N ASN A 316 -5.44 3.75 -23.87
CA ASN A 316 -5.72 4.96 -24.65
C ASN A 316 -6.12 4.65 -26.10
N PHE A 317 -5.92 3.42 -26.58
CA PHE A 317 -6.44 3.03 -27.89
C PHE A 317 -7.97 2.97 -27.89
N ASP A 318 -8.59 2.52 -26.79
CA ASP A 318 -10.03 2.36 -26.67
C ASP A 318 -10.75 3.69 -26.88
N THR A 319 -10.19 4.78 -26.35
CA THR A 319 -10.70 6.14 -26.57
C THR A 319 -10.48 6.60 -28.00
N LEU A 320 -9.31 6.32 -28.59
CA LEU A 320 -9.00 6.67 -29.98
C LEU A 320 -9.82 5.88 -31.02
N ALA A 321 -10.22 4.65 -30.70
CA ALA A 321 -11.09 3.82 -31.51
C ALA A 321 -12.55 4.32 -31.47
N GLY A 322 -13.02 4.73 -30.29
CA GLY A 322 -14.37 5.27 -30.09
C GLY A 322 -14.58 6.70 -30.62
N SER A 323 -13.58 7.58 -30.47
CA SER A 323 -13.69 9.01 -30.85
C SER A 323 -13.77 9.25 -32.36
N ALA A 324 -13.53 8.23 -33.20
CA ALA A 324 -13.53 8.37 -34.66
C ALA A 324 -14.91 8.67 -35.28
N ARG A 325 -16.02 8.55 -34.52
CA ARG A 325 -17.39 8.65 -35.07
C ARG A 325 -18.36 9.55 -34.31
N LEU A 326 -17.90 10.40 -33.37
CA LEU A 326 -18.79 11.37 -32.74
C LEU A 326 -19.17 12.46 -33.76
N GLY A 327 -20.32 12.29 -34.41
CA GLY A 327 -20.95 13.32 -35.23
C GLY A 327 -21.28 14.59 -34.42
N PRO A 328 -21.66 15.70 -35.08
CA PRO A 328 -22.08 16.90 -34.38
C PRO A 328 -23.17 16.56 -33.36
N PRO A 329 -23.17 17.18 -32.17
CA PRO A 329 -24.19 16.91 -31.16
C PRO A 329 -25.56 17.15 -31.79
N SER A 330 -26.41 16.13 -31.79
CA SER A 330 -27.83 16.31 -32.11
C SER A 330 -28.38 17.29 -31.08
N ALA A 331 -28.86 18.45 -31.53
CA ALA A 331 -29.31 19.57 -30.70
C ALA A 331 -30.63 19.30 -29.94
N ALA A 332 -30.87 18.05 -29.54
CA ALA A 332 -32.10 17.60 -28.93
C ALA A 332 -31.79 16.76 -27.68
N THR A 333 -31.48 17.41 -26.55
CA THR A 333 -31.74 16.82 -25.22
C THR A 333 -31.99 17.93 -24.19
N ASP A 334 -33.05 17.72 -23.42
CA ASP A 334 -33.77 18.64 -22.54
C ASP A 334 -32.95 19.31 -21.41
N PRO A 335 -33.34 20.52 -20.97
CA PRO A 335 -32.65 21.30 -19.93
C PRO A 335 -32.94 20.84 -18.47
N GLY A 336 -33.09 19.54 -18.22
CA GLY A 336 -33.79 19.04 -17.02
C GLY A 336 -33.05 18.13 -16.03
N ALA A 337 -31.77 17.78 -16.21
CA ALA A 337 -31.12 16.78 -15.35
C ALA A 337 -29.72 17.20 -14.86
N SER A 338 -29.70 18.02 -13.80
CA SER A 338 -28.48 18.36 -13.05
C SER A 338 -28.24 17.33 -11.94
N THR A 339 -27.55 16.24 -12.25
CA THR A 339 -26.74 15.50 -11.26
C THR A 339 -25.31 15.43 -11.79
N ALA A 340 -24.36 15.71 -10.90
CA ALA A 340 -22.95 15.94 -11.19
C ALA A 340 -22.27 14.72 -11.86
N SER A 341 -22.45 14.58 -13.17
CA SER A 341 -21.50 13.91 -14.04
C SER A 341 -20.23 14.75 -14.05
N LEU A 342 -19.08 14.11 -13.83
CA LEU A 342 -17.77 14.67 -14.17
C LEU A 342 -17.89 15.39 -15.51
N ALA A 343 -17.50 16.67 -15.52
CA ALA A 343 -17.67 17.57 -16.63
C ALA A 343 -17.36 16.88 -17.96
N ASP A 344 -18.36 16.86 -18.84
CA ASP A 344 -18.28 16.34 -20.19
C ASP A 344 -17.07 16.99 -20.89
N THR A 345 -15.96 16.27 -21.00
CA THR A 345 -14.71 16.75 -21.64
C THR A 345 -14.89 17.14 -23.10
N ARG A 346 -16.08 16.90 -23.68
CA ARG A 346 -16.51 17.35 -25.01
C ARG A 346 -16.47 18.87 -25.20
N TRP A 347 -16.58 19.66 -24.12
CA TRP A 347 -16.57 21.14 -24.19
C TRP A 347 -15.18 21.75 -24.45
N HIS A 348 -14.12 20.94 -24.51
CA HIS A 348 -12.74 21.43 -24.75
C HIS A 348 -12.11 20.91 -26.04
N GLU A 349 -12.83 20.10 -26.84
CA GLU A 349 -12.36 19.79 -28.19
C GLU A 349 -12.40 21.05 -29.03
N THR A 350 -11.21 21.61 -29.26
CA THR A 350 -11.03 22.78 -30.11
C THR A 350 -11.56 22.44 -31.51
N TYR A 351 -12.16 23.41 -32.20
CA TYR A 351 -12.65 23.28 -33.58
C TYR A 351 -11.65 22.55 -34.51
N LEU A 352 -10.36 22.78 -34.29
CA LEU A 352 -9.24 22.15 -35.01
C LEU A 352 -9.16 20.63 -34.80
N LEU A 353 -9.39 20.11 -33.59
CA LEU A 353 -9.40 18.65 -33.36
C LEU A 353 -10.60 18.01 -34.06
N ARG A 354 -11.77 18.65 -33.99
CA ARG A 354 -12.96 18.18 -34.69
C ARG A 354 -12.76 18.13 -36.21
N SER A 355 -12.16 19.18 -36.80
CA SER A 355 -11.89 19.18 -38.24
C SER A 355 -10.88 18.10 -38.66
N ILE A 356 -9.85 17.84 -37.83
CA ILE A 356 -8.91 16.73 -38.03
C ILE A 356 -9.64 15.37 -37.99
N HIS A 357 -10.53 15.15 -37.01
CA HIS A 357 -11.29 13.90 -36.92
C HIS A 357 -12.21 13.68 -38.11
N THR A 358 -12.99 14.70 -38.50
CA THR A 358 -13.88 14.63 -39.67
C THR A 358 -13.08 14.35 -40.94
N ARG A 359 -11.96 15.03 -41.15
CA ARG A 359 -11.10 14.81 -42.31
C ARG A 359 -10.52 13.39 -42.34
N ASN A 360 -10.02 12.91 -41.20
CA ASN A 360 -9.52 11.53 -41.10
C ASN A 360 -10.62 10.50 -41.43
N ALA A 361 -11.84 10.69 -40.91
CA ALA A 361 -12.96 9.81 -41.21
C ALA A 361 -13.33 9.81 -42.71
N THR A 362 -13.27 10.97 -43.38
CA THR A 362 -13.49 11.04 -44.84
C THR A 362 -12.40 10.34 -45.64
N LEU A 363 -11.13 10.46 -45.24
CA LEU A 363 -10.01 9.77 -45.90
C LEU A 363 -10.08 8.26 -45.67
N GLU A 364 -10.39 7.83 -44.45
CA GLU A 364 -10.62 6.42 -44.09
C GLU A 364 -11.75 5.82 -44.94
N ALA A 365 -12.85 6.55 -45.13
CA ALA A 365 -13.95 6.14 -46.00
C ALA A 365 -13.56 6.09 -47.49
N ALA A 366 -12.79 7.06 -47.98
CA ALA A 366 -12.34 7.14 -49.37
C ALA A 366 -11.37 6.01 -49.75
N HIS A 367 -10.48 5.62 -48.82
CA HIS A 367 -9.50 4.55 -49.02
C HIS A 367 -10.01 3.16 -48.59
N GLY A 368 -11.27 3.05 -48.15
CA GLY A 368 -11.84 1.77 -47.72
C GLY A 368 -11.19 1.18 -46.45
N VAL A 369 -10.58 2.03 -45.62
CA VAL A 369 -9.91 1.63 -44.38
C VAL A 369 -10.85 1.93 -43.22
N ARG A 370 -11.84 1.05 -42.97
CA ARG A 370 -12.80 1.23 -41.88
C ARG A 370 -12.32 0.53 -40.60
N PRO A 371 -12.64 1.06 -39.41
CA PRO A 371 -12.36 0.36 -38.15
C PRO A 371 -12.88 -1.08 -38.14
N ASP A 372 -14.03 -1.32 -38.79
CA ASP A 372 -14.66 -2.63 -38.92
C ASP A 372 -13.76 -3.67 -39.62
N ASP A 373 -12.88 -3.23 -40.54
CA ASP A 373 -11.97 -4.11 -41.28
C ASP A 373 -10.64 -4.30 -40.53
N VAL A 374 -10.19 -3.26 -39.79
CA VAL A 374 -8.87 -3.25 -39.16
C VAL A 374 -8.88 -3.86 -37.75
N LEU A 375 -9.96 -3.71 -36.98
CA LEU A 375 -10.05 -4.26 -35.62
C LEU A 375 -9.93 -5.79 -35.59
N PRO A 376 -10.58 -6.57 -36.48
CA PRO A 376 -10.41 -8.03 -36.53
C PRO A 376 -8.99 -8.45 -36.91
N LEU A 377 -8.35 -7.71 -37.82
CA LEU A 377 -6.95 -7.93 -38.19
C LEU A 377 -6.02 -7.69 -36.99
N LEU A 378 -6.23 -6.59 -36.27
CA LEU A 378 -5.48 -6.25 -35.07
C LEU A 378 -5.70 -7.29 -33.96
N CYS A 379 -6.94 -7.74 -33.79
CA CYS A 379 -7.32 -8.79 -32.85
C CYS A 379 -6.54 -10.07 -33.12
N THR A 380 -6.53 -10.54 -34.36
CA THR A 380 -5.85 -11.76 -34.80
C THR A 380 -4.33 -11.62 -34.69
N ALA A 381 -3.76 -10.55 -35.24
CA ALA A 381 -2.31 -10.34 -35.30
C ALA A 381 -1.67 -10.16 -33.91
N THR A 382 -2.40 -9.61 -32.93
CA THR A 382 -1.87 -9.40 -31.57
C THR A 382 -2.40 -10.40 -30.54
N GLY A 383 -3.27 -11.34 -30.94
CA GLY A 383 -3.97 -12.25 -30.03
C GLY A 383 -3.04 -13.16 -29.22
N GLU A 384 -2.10 -13.84 -29.87
CA GLU A 384 -1.12 -14.71 -29.19
C GLU A 384 -0.31 -13.95 -28.13
N ARG A 385 0.01 -12.69 -28.40
CA ARG A 385 0.81 -11.86 -27.49
C ARG A 385 0.03 -11.37 -26.30
N ARG A 386 -1.24 -11.01 -26.49
CA ARG A 386 -2.13 -10.70 -25.36
C ARG A 386 -2.27 -11.95 -24.47
N ALA A 387 -2.52 -13.11 -25.06
CA ALA A 387 -2.67 -14.39 -24.35
C ALA A 387 -1.40 -14.80 -23.58
N THR A 388 -0.22 -14.71 -24.18
CA THR A 388 1.06 -15.03 -23.52
C THR A 388 1.41 -14.03 -22.42
N THR A 389 1.14 -12.73 -22.62
CA THR A 389 1.30 -11.70 -21.58
C THR A 389 0.41 -12.01 -20.37
N VAL A 390 -0.87 -12.30 -20.61
CA VAL A 390 -1.83 -12.71 -19.58
C VAL A 390 -1.35 -13.96 -18.84
N GLY A 391 -0.90 -14.97 -19.57
CA GLY A 391 -0.34 -16.20 -18.99
C GLY A 391 0.89 -15.96 -18.12
N ALA A 392 1.80 -15.07 -18.53
CA ALA A 392 2.99 -14.72 -17.76
C ALA A 392 2.64 -13.96 -16.47
N LEU A 393 1.75 -12.97 -16.54
CA LEU A 393 1.26 -12.27 -15.34
C LEU A 393 0.53 -13.22 -14.38
N ALA A 394 -0.27 -14.15 -14.91
CA ALA A 394 -0.96 -15.16 -14.10
C ALA A 394 0.02 -16.12 -13.39
N ALA A 395 1.08 -16.55 -14.08
CA ALA A 395 2.12 -17.41 -13.51
C ALA A 395 2.85 -16.71 -12.35
N VAL A 396 3.27 -15.45 -12.54
CA VAL A 396 3.97 -14.69 -11.49
C VAL A 396 3.04 -14.37 -10.33
N ARG A 397 1.78 -13.99 -10.60
CA ARG A 397 0.77 -13.81 -9.55
C ARG A 397 0.60 -15.07 -8.70
N ALA A 398 0.50 -16.23 -9.35
CA ALA A 398 0.37 -17.51 -8.66
C ALA A 398 1.62 -17.83 -7.82
N GLN A 399 2.81 -17.48 -8.31
CA GLN A 399 4.06 -17.63 -7.55
C GLN A 399 4.09 -16.71 -6.32
N ILE A 400 3.77 -15.42 -6.47
CA ILE A 400 3.70 -14.47 -5.35
C ILE A 400 2.69 -14.96 -4.29
N ALA A 401 1.50 -15.37 -4.72
CA ALA A 401 0.48 -15.89 -3.81
C ALA A 401 0.94 -17.20 -3.11
N HIS A 402 1.64 -18.09 -3.83
CA HIS A 402 2.18 -19.32 -3.24
C HIS A 402 3.28 -19.03 -2.22
N VAL A 403 4.24 -18.16 -2.55
CA VAL A 403 5.31 -17.72 -1.65
C VAL A 403 4.73 -17.06 -0.40
N ASN A 404 3.69 -16.24 -0.55
CA ASN A 404 3.06 -15.58 0.60
C ASN A 404 2.33 -16.58 1.51
N ARG A 405 1.58 -17.52 0.94
CA ARG A 405 0.83 -18.55 1.71
C ARG A 405 1.74 -19.60 2.33
N THR A 406 2.86 -19.93 1.70
CA THR A 406 3.85 -20.90 2.20
C THR A 406 5.03 -20.23 2.91
N ARG A 407 4.90 -18.96 3.30
CA ARG A 407 5.97 -18.17 3.94
C ARG A 407 6.69 -18.92 5.07
N TRP A 408 5.92 -19.62 5.90
CA TRP A 408 6.40 -20.35 7.09
C TRP A 408 6.54 -21.86 6.86
N ARG A 409 5.99 -22.37 5.75
CA ARG A 409 5.95 -23.80 5.45
C ARG A 409 6.96 -24.10 4.36
N ARG A 410 7.80 -25.11 4.60
CA ARG A 410 8.67 -25.64 3.54
C ARG A 410 7.82 -26.49 2.60
N ASP A 411 7.61 -26.00 1.38
CA ASP A 411 6.93 -26.72 0.29
C ASP A 411 7.80 -26.65 -0.97
N ALA A 412 8.94 -27.35 -0.93
CA ALA A 412 9.92 -27.31 -2.01
C ALA A 412 9.35 -27.81 -3.35
N ALA A 413 8.45 -28.80 -3.31
CA ALA A 413 7.80 -29.31 -4.52
C ALA A 413 6.88 -28.26 -5.14
N GLY A 414 6.09 -27.56 -4.33
CA GLY A 414 5.27 -26.42 -4.77
C GLY A 414 6.12 -25.29 -5.34
N ASP A 415 7.23 -24.95 -4.68
CA ASP A 415 8.16 -23.91 -5.13
C ASP A 415 8.75 -24.22 -6.52
N ILE A 416 9.28 -25.43 -6.71
CA ILE A 416 9.87 -25.87 -7.99
C ILE A 416 8.80 -25.86 -9.11
N ALA A 417 7.61 -26.39 -8.81
CA ALA A 417 6.51 -26.44 -9.78
C ALA A 417 6.08 -25.03 -10.23
N ARG A 418 6.01 -24.07 -9.32
CA ARG A 418 5.63 -22.69 -9.66
C ARG A 418 6.74 -21.92 -10.36
N THR A 419 7.99 -22.16 -9.97
CA THR A 419 9.17 -21.56 -10.63
C THR A 419 9.26 -22.01 -12.07
N SER A 420 9.22 -23.33 -12.31
CA SER A 420 9.20 -23.87 -13.67
C SER A 420 8.04 -23.35 -14.52
N ALA A 421 6.87 -23.10 -13.90
CA ALA A 421 5.73 -22.49 -14.59
C ALA A 421 5.97 -21.02 -14.96
N VAL A 422 6.65 -20.25 -14.11
CA VAL A 422 7.07 -18.87 -14.38
C VAL A 422 8.10 -18.85 -15.50
N ASP A 423 9.11 -19.72 -15.47
CA ASP A 423 10.14 -19.82 -16.50
C ASP A 423 9.54 -20.22 -17.85
N ALA A 424 8.68 -21.24 -17.87
CA ALA A 424 7.97 -21.66 -19.08
C ALA A 424 7.03 -20.57 -19.63
N ALA A 425 6.46 -19.73 -18.77
CA ALA A 425 5.67 -18.58 -19.22
C ALA A 425 6.57 -17.45 -19.75
N SER A 426 7.74 -17.23 -19.15
CA SER A 426 8.73 -16.24 -19.58
C SER A 426 9.31 -16.57 -20.97
N VAL A 427 9.69 -17.83 -21.20
CA VAL A 427 10.19 -18.29 -22.51
C VAL A 427 9.12 -18.14 -23.58
N ARG A 428 7.87 -18.56 -23.30
CA ARG A 428 6.75 -18.39 -24.24
C ARG A 428 6.46 -16.93 -24.57
N LEU A 429 6.58 -16.02 -23.60
CA LEU A 429 6.40 -14.59 -23.81
C LEU A 429 7.52 -14.01 -24.69
N GLU A 430 8.77 -14.39 -24.44
CA GLU A 430 9.92 -13.98 -25.26
C GLU A 430 9.79 -14.47 -26.71
N ASP A 431 9.40 -15.74 -26.90
CA ASP A 431 9.13 -16.32 -28.21
C ASP A 431 8.03 -15.54 -28.94
N ALA A 432 6.91 -15.24 -28.27
CA ALA A 432 5.82 -14.47 -28.87
C ALA A 432 6.23 -13.02 -29.23
N ILE A 433 7.05 -12.36 -28.42
CA ILE A 433 7.61 -11.03 -28.72
C ILE A 433 8.49 -11.09 -29.97
N ARG A 434 9.38 -12.08 -30.04
CA ARG A 434 10.29 -12.29 -31.17
C ARG A 434 9.54 -12.60 -32.45
N ASP A 435 8.59 -13.52 -32.40
CA ASP A 435 7.80 -13.96 -33.55
C ASP A 435 6.96 -12.82 -34.14
N PHE A 436 6.33 -12.01 -33.30
CA PHE A 436 5.59 -10.85 -33.76
C PHE A 436 6.50 -9.77 -34.35
N THR A 437 7.67 -9.55 -33.74
CA THR A 437 8.64 -8.58 -34.24
C THR A 437 9.18 -8.97 -35.62
N ALA A 438 9.35 -10.27 -35.86
CA ALA A 438 9.80 -10.80 -37.14
C ALA A 438 8.70 -10.84 -38.21
N ARG A 439 7.47 -11.27 -37.85
CA ARG A 439 6.39 -11.58 -38.81
C ARG A 439 5.15 -10.72 -38.61
N GLY A 440 4.60 -10.71 -37.40
CA GLY A 440 3.30 -10.11 -37.10
C GLY A 440 3.21 -8.60 -37.39
N ARG A 441 4.30 -7.85 -37.24
CA ARG A 441 4.34 -6.41 -37.61
C ARG A 441 4.09 -6.19 -39.11
N MET A 442 4.64 -7.05 -39.96
CA MET A 442 4.48 -6.95 -41.41
C MET A 442 3.10 -7.42 -41.85
N GLU A 443 2.56 -8.47 -41.23
CA GLU A 443 1.20 -8.95 -41.49
C GLU A 443 0.15 -7.87 -41.19
N LEU A 444 0.34 -7.10 -40.11
CA LEU A 444 -0.54 -5.97 -39.77
C LEU A 444 -0.48 -4.85 -40.82
N LEU A 445 0.70 -4.58 -41.37
CA LEU A 445 0.91 -3.49 -42.33
C LEU A 445 0.62 -3.89 -43.78
N ALA A 446 0.66 -5.18 -44.11
CA ALA A 446 0.53 -5.68 -45.47
C ALA A 446 -0.70 -5.13 -46.22
N PRO A 447 -1.90 -5.03 -45.62
CA PRO A 447 -3.06 -4.44 -46.30
C PRO A 447 -2.91 -2.94 -46.61
N PHE A 448 -2.05 -2.24 -45.87
CA PHE A 448 -1.88 -0.78 -45.97
C PHE A 448 -0.62 -0.38 -46.74
N LEU A 449 0.28 -1.32 -47.08
CA LEU A 449 1.51 -1.05 -47.81
C LEU A 449 1.27 -0.25 -49.11
N PRO A 450 0.27 -0.57 -49.96
CA PRO A 450 0.03 0.21 -51.18
C PRO A 450 -0.31 1.67 -50.89
N LEU A 451 -1.08 1.94 -49.83
CA LEU A 451 -1.45 3.29 -49.41
C LEU A 451 -0.24 4.06 -48.85
N LEU A 452 0.59 3.38 -48.05
CA LEU A 452 1.81 3.96 -47.49
C LEU A 452 2.86 4.25 -48.57
N GLU A 453 2.96 3.41 -49.60
CA GLU A 453 3.85 3.63 -50.74
C GLU A 453 3.41 4.80 -51.62
N VAL A 454 2.11 4.95 -51.87
CA VAL A 454 1.56 6.12 -52.58
C VAL A 454 1.87 7.40 -51.80
N ALA A 455 1.60 7.41 -50.49
CA ALA A 455 1.91 8.55 -49.64
C ALA A 455 3.43 8.86 -49.57
N ALA A 456 4.28 7.83 -49.62
CA ALA A 456 5.73 8.01 -49.67
C ALA A 456 6.21 8.60 -51.01
N LYS A 457 5.57 8.23 -52.13
CA LYS A 457 5.91 8.72 -53.49
C LYS A 457 5.41 10.12 -53.77
N GLU A 458 4.26 10.51 -53.22
CA GLU A 458 3.66 11.83 -53.43
C GLU A 458 4.43 12.97 -52.74
N GLY A 459 5.38 12.64 -51.85
CA GLY A 459 6.31 13.61 -51.26
C GLY A 459 5.65 14.57 -50.27
N GLN A 460 6.47 15.15 -49.38
CA GLN A 460 6.10 15.97 -48.22
C GLN A 460 5.28 17.27 -48.50
N GLY A 461 4.74 17.48 -49.71
CA GLY A 461 4.16 18.74 -50.16
C GLY A 461 2.68 18.96 -49.81
N THR A 462 1.88 17.90 -49.67
CA THR A 462 0.46 18.01 -49.33
C THR A 462 0.09 16.93 -48.33
N GLY A 463 0.03 17.28 -47.04
CA GLY A 463 -0.35 16.38 -45.95
C GLY A 463 -1.82 15.90 -45.99
N ASP A 464 -2.42 15.83 -47.18
CA ASP A 464 -3.85 15.59 -47.44
C ASP A 464 -4.23 14.12 -47.65
N GLY A 465 -3.29 13.19 -47.85
CA GLY A 465 -3.65 11.86 -48.38
C GLY A 465 -3.71 10.67 -47.42
N THR A 466 -2.96 10.65 -46.30
CA THR A 466 -2.82 9.38 -45.54
C THR A 466 -3.89 9.21 -44.46
N PRO A 467 -4.67 8.11 -44.46
CA PRO A 467 -5.61 7.81 -43.38
C PRO A 467 -4.85 7.59 -42.07
N ALA A 468 -5.41 8.07 -40.95
CA ALA A 468 -4.79 7.97 -39.63
C ALA A 468 -4.96 6.58 -38.99
N LEU A 469 -5.94 5.79 -39.43
CA LEU A 469 -6.26 4.49 -38.84
C LEU A 469 -5.11 3.46 -38.88
N PRO A 470 -4.36 3.27 -39.99
CA PRO A 470 -3.19 2.40 -40.01
C PRO A 470 -2.13 2.78 -38.97
N LEU A 471 -1.93 4.09 -38.75
CA LEU A 471 -1.01 4.59 -37.72
C LEU A 471 -1.52 4.28 -36.31
N ARG A 472 -2.82 4.38 -36.04
CA ARG A 472 -3.40 4.01 -34.73
C ARG A 472 -3.21 2.52 -34.44
N CYS A 473 -3.41 1.66 -35.43
CA CYS A 473 -3.21 0.22 -35.29
C CYS A 473 -1.73 -0.14 -35.08
N TYR A 474 -0.82 0.56 -35.76
CA TYR A 474 0.61 0.43 -35.49
C TYR A 474 0.98 0.88 -34.07
N VAL A 475 0.42 1.99 -33.58
CA VAL A 475 0.63 2.47 -32.20
C VAL A 475 0.11 1.45 -31.19
N PHE A 476 -1.07 0.84 -31.42
CA PHE A 476 -1.56 -0.24 -30.58
C PHE A 476 -0.60 -1.43 -30.58
N ALA A 477 -0.17 -1.88 -31.76
CA ALA A 477 0.78 -2.98 -31.93
C ALA A 477 2.11 -2.72 -31.20
N ALA A 478 2.62 -1.48 -31.25
CA ALA A 478 3.81 -1.06 -30.52
C ALA A 478 3.58 -1.02 -29.01
N ASN A 479 2.42 -0.50 -28.56
CA ASN A 479 2.06 -0.46 -27.14
C ASN A 479 1.96 -1.86 -26.54
N ILE A 480 1.35 -2.81 -27.24
CA ILE A 480 1.32 -4.20 -26.75
C ILE A 480 2.74 -4.78 -26.68
N VAL A 481 3.69 -4.39 -27.56
CA VAL A 481 5.12 -4.80 -27.46
C VAL A 481 5.72 -4.26 -26.19
N ALA A 482 5.54 -2.96 -25.93
CA ALA A 482 6.02 -2.35 -24.71
C ALA A 482 5.41 -2.99 -23.45
N VAL A 483 4.13 -3.38 -23.47
CA VAL A 483 3.49 -4.12 -22.37
C VAL A 483 4.11 -5.50 -22.18
N ALA A 484 4.28 -6.26 -23.26
CA ALA A 484 4.87 -7.60 -23.22
C ALA A 484 6.32 -7.56 -22.72
N GLU A 485 7.13 -6.60 -23.18
CA GLU A 485 8.50 -6.38 -22.71
C GLU A 485 8.54 -5.96 -21.23
N ALA A 486 7.62 -5.08 -20.79
CA ALA A 486 7.51 -4.71 -19.38
C ALA A 486 7.08 -5.90 -18.51
N ALA A 487 6.16 -6.74 -18.99
CA ALA A 487 5.76 -7.98 -18.34
C ALA A 487 6.94 -8.96 -18.27
N GLN A 488 7.72 -9.11 -19.34
CA GLN A 488 8.92 -9.95 -19.35
C GLN A 488 9.98 -9.44 -18.37
N ALA A 489 10.20 -8.12 -18.29
CA ALA A 489 11.10 -7.53 -17.30
C ALA A 489 10.61 -7.77 -15.86
N PHE A 490 9.29 -7.71 -15.63
CA PHE A 490 8.68 -8.04 -14.34
C PHE A 490 8.87 -9.51 -13.98
N VAL A 491 8.57 -10.42 -14.92
CA VAL A 491 8.72 -11.87 -14.79
C VAL A 491 10.17 -12.24 -14.52
N GLY A 492 11.11 -11.72 -15.29
CA GLY A 492 12.54 -11.96 -15.09
C GLY A 492 13.05 -11.48 -13.75
N ARG A 493 12.56 -10.33 -13.26
CA ARG A 493 12.89 -9.87 -11.89
C ARG A 493 12.29 -10.77 -10.82
N ALA A 494 11.06 -11.24 -10.99
CA ALA A 494 10.44 -12.18 -10.05
C ALA A 494 11.13 -13.55 -10.05
N GLY A 495 11.56 -14.04 -11.22
CA GLY A 495 12.24 -15.34 -11.40
C GLY A 495 13.65 -15.36 -10.82
N HIS A 496 14.44 -14.30 -10.99
CA HIS A 496 15.81 -14.20 -10.45
C HIS A 496 15.87 -14.42 -8.92
N TRP A 497 14.83 -14.05 -8.18
CA TRP A 497 14.77 -14.30 -6.74
C TRP A 497 14.59 -15.78 -6.40
N VAL A 498 13.94 -16.53 -7.28
CA VAL A 498 13.74 -17.96 -7.06
C VAL A 498 15.01 -18.75 -7.32
N GLU A 499 15.76 -18.43 -8.38
CA GLU A 499 17.06 -19.04 -8.64
C GLU A 499 18.06 -18.77 -7.49
N ALA A 500 18.00 -17.58 -6.89
CA ALA A 500 18.79 -17.23 -5.72
C ALA A 500 18.44 -18.10 -4.49
N LEU A 501 17.18 -18.54 -4.35
CA LEU A 501 16.71 -19.45 -3.30
C LEU A 501 17.09 -20.92 -3.58
N GLU A 502 17.01 -21.38 -4.83
CA GLU A 502 17.38 -22.75 -5.20
C GLU A 502 18.86 -23.04 -4.97
N GLY A 503 19.73 -22.08 -5.26
CA GLY A 503 21.18 -22.18 -4.96
C GLY A 503 21.46 -22.42 -3.48
N GLU A 504 20.62 -21.89 -2.58
CA GLU A 504 20.76 -22.04 -1.13
C GLU A 504 20.22 -23.40 -0.63
N ILE A 505 19.09 -23.86 -1.18
CA ILE A 505 18.48 -25.15 -0.80
C ILE A 505 19.33 -26.31 -1.31
N VAL A 506 19.82 -26.23 -2.55
CA VAL A 506 20.70 -27.26 -3.14
C VAL A 506 22.07 -27.26 -2.44
N GLY A 507 22.60 -26.09 -2.06
CA GLY A 507 23.81 -26.01 -1.23
C GLY A 507 23.62 -26.59 0.19
N ALA A 508 22.40 -26.53 0.74
CA ALA A 508 22.06 -27.07 2.06
C ALA A 508 21.73 -28.58 2.06
N HIS A 509 21.30 -29.14 0.92
CA HIS A 509 20.92 -30.56 0.76
C HIS A 509 21.86 -31.37 -0.14
N GLY A 510 22.96 -30.77 -0.62
CA GLY A 510 23.85 -31.36 -1.62
C GLY A 510 25.22 -31.81 -1.08
N ARG A 511 25.24 -32.73 -0.11
CA ARG A 511 26.04 -33.95 -0.30
C ARG A 511 25.04 -34.96 -0.85
N THR A 512 25.27 -35.39 -2.09
CA THR A 512 24.62 -36.51 -2.82
C THR A 512 23.15 -36.37 -3.21
N VAL A 513 22.85 -35.59 -4.26
CA VAL A 513 22.05 -36.09 -5.40
C VAL A 513 22.51 -35.35 -6.66
N ALA A 514 23.19 -36.08 -7.55
CA ALA A 514 23.48 -35.60 -8.89
C ALA A 514 22.21 -35.74 -9.75
N VAL A 515 21.57 -34.62 -10.07
CA VAL A 515 20.65 -34.53 -11.21
C VAL A 515 21.38 -33.79 -12.30
N GLU A 516 21.80 -34.55 -13.29
CA GLU A 516 22.46 -34.11 -14.51
C GLU A 516 21.40 -33.54 -15.47
N THR A 517 21.28 -32.22 -15.55
CA THR A 517 20.54 -31.57 -16.64
C THR A 517 21.26 -30.34 -17.18
N ARG A 518 21.90 -30.56 -18.35
CA ARG A 518 22.17 -29.66 -19.48
C ARG A 518 22.78 -28.28 -19.19
N HIS A 519 24.10 -28.23 -19.31
CA HIS A 519 24.87 -27.04 -19.70
C HIS A 519 24.57 -26.63 -21.14
N CYS A 520 24.05 -25.41 -21.33
CA CYS A 520 24.33 -24.62 -22.53
C CYS A 520 25.51 -23.68 -22.19
N ALA A 521 26.59 -23.84 -22.93
CA ALA A 521 27.86 -23.17 -22.70
C ALA A 521 27.76 -21.64 -22.86
N ARG A 522 28.08 -20.90 -21.79
CA ARG A 522 28.52 -19.51 -21.90
C ARG A 522 29.63 -19.24 -20.89
N GLY A 523 30.84 -19.04 -21.44
CA GLY A 523 31.98 -18.31 -20.88
C GLY A 523 32.30 -18.49 -19.40
N GLN A 524 33.36 -19.27 -19.13
CA GLN A 524 34.06 -19.26 -17.85
C GLN A 524 34.51 -17.85 -17.48
N VAL A 525 33.82 -17.24 -16.51
CA VAL A 525 34.36 -16.16 -15.68
C VAL A 525 34.53 -16.76 -14.28
N GLY A 526 35.77 -16.73 -13.78
CA GLY A 526 36.16 -17.31 -12.51
C GLY A 526 35.19 -16.96 -11.40
N ARG A 527 34.47 -17.99 -10.93
CA ARG A 527 33.52 -17.90 -9.82
C ARG A 527 34.36 -17.78 -8.54
N ARG A 528 34.75 -16.54 -8.20
CA ARG A 528 35.05 -16.19 -6.81
C ARG A 528 33.80 -16.57 -6.02
N GLU A 529 33.94 -17.62 -5.23
CA GLU A 529 33.00 -18.04 -4.21
C GLU A 529 32.77 -16.83 -3.31
N LYS A 530 31.69 -16.11 -3.55
CA LYS A 530 31.24 -15.05 -2.66
C LYS A 530 30.51 -15.78 -1.54
N ASP A 531 31.13 -15.83 -0.37
CA ASP A 531 30.48 -16.15 0.89
C ASP A 531 29.21 -15.30 1.05
N TYR A 532 28.04 -15.90 0.80
CA TYR A 532 26.70 -15.37 1.05
C TYR A 532 25.73 -16.55 1.03
N ARG A 533 24.63 -16.60 1.78
CA ARG A 533 23.89 -15.64 2.60
C ARG A 533 23.01 -16.50 3.53
N ARG A 534 23.10 -16.35 4.85
CA ARG A 534 22.09 -16.88 5.78
C ARG A 534 21.74 -15.81 6.79
N ASP A 535 20.45 -15.72 7.06
CA ASP A 535 19.75 -14.72 7.88
C ASP A 535 19.72 -13.26 7.37
N PRO A 536 18.57 -12.56 7.55
CA PRO A 536 18.46 -11.11 7.42
C PRO A 536 19.40 -10.33 8.38
N ASP A 537 20.02 -11.00 9.35
CA ASP A 537 21.05 -10.46 10.25
C ASP A 537 22.48 -10.47 9.66
N SER A 538 22.74 -11.11 8.51
CA SER A 538 24.09 -11.17 7.91
C SER A 538 24.43 -10.00 6.99
N ARG A 539 23.47 -9.11 6.67
CA ARG A 539 23.79 -7.84 6.01
C ARG A 539 24.30 -6.88 7.07
N SER A 540 25.40 -6.19 6.79
CA SER A 540 25.81 -5.04 7.59
C SER A 540 24.60 -4.09 7.67
N PRO A 541 24.14 -3.71 8.86
CA PRO A 541 22.91 -2.95 9.03
C PRO A 541 22.94 -1.68 8.16
N THR A 542 22.00 -1.55 7.23
CA THR A 542 22.02 -0.46 6.24
C THR A 542 21.31 0.78 6.79
N ASN A 543 20.19 0.57 7.48
CA ASN A 543 19.42 1.63 8.10
C ASN A 543 19.94 1.99 9.50
N ALA A 544 19.85 3.27 9.87
CA ALA A 544 20.30 3.77 11.17
C ALA A 544 19.67 3.01 12.35
N PHE A 545 18.39 2.64 12.23
CA PHE A 545 17.70 1.83 13.24
C PHE A 545 18.27 0.42 13.36
N GLN A 546 18.58 -0.25 12.25
CA GLN A 546 19.22 -1.56 12.26
C GLN A 546 20.63 -1.47 12.86
N LYS A 547 21.38 -0.39 12.58
CA LYS A 547 22.71 -0.15 13.18
C LYS A 547 22.59 0.01 14.69
N LEU A 548 21.59 0.75 15.14
CA LEU A 548 21.29 0.93 16.56
C LEU A 548 20.90 -0.40 17.22
N MET A 549 20.00 -1.18 16.60
CA MET A 549 19.59 -2.48 17.13
C MET A 549 20.74 -3.49 17.16
N HIS A 550 21.59 -3.51 16.11
CA HIS A 550 22.79 -4.33 16.09
C HIS A 550 23.77 -3.91 17.19
N LEU A 551 23.93 -2.62 17.44
CA LEU A 551 24.76 -2.10 18.54
C LEU A 551 24.19 -2.48 19.92
N ILE A 552 22.87 -2.37 20.11
CA ILE A 552 22.18 -2.82 21.33
C ILE A 552 22.36 -4.34 21.52
N HIS A 553 22.24 -5.12 20.44
CA HIS A 553 22.44 -6.57 20.49
C HIS A 553 23.89 -6.93 20.83
N HIS A 554 24.87 -6.26 20.23
CA HIS A 554 26.28 -6.46 20.53
C HIS A 554 26.61 -6.06 21.97
N PHE A 555 25.99 -4.99 22.47
CA PHE A 555 26.10 -4.58 23.86
C PHE A 555 25.48 -5.63 24.80
N TYR A 556 24.30 -6.17 24.46
CA TYR A 556 23.66 -7.25 25.21
C TYR A 556 24.46 -8.57 25.19
N LEU A 557 25.12 -8.90 24.08
CA LEU A 557 26.04 -10.03 24.02
C LEU A 557 27.29 -9.78 24.86
N TRP A 558 27.81 -8.55 24.81
CA TRP A 558 28.94 -8.13 25.65
C TRP A 558 28.60 -8.21 27.15
N THR A 559 27.40 -7.82 27.59
CA THR A 559 26.99 -7.97 29.00
C THR A 559 26.89 -9.42 29.47
N LYS A 560 26.87 -10.39 28.55
CA LYS A 560 26.95 -11.83 28.86
C LYS A 560 28.37 -12.38 28.83
N THR A 561 29.36 -11.61 28.39
CA THR A 561 30.76 -12.03 28.42
C THR A 561 31.34 -11.89 29.82
N ALA A 562 32.33 -12.71 30.14
CA ALA A 562 33.00 -12.68 31.44
C ALA A 562 33.65 -11.32 31.74
N GLU A 563 34.03 -10.55 30.71
CA GLU A 563 34.61 -9.21 30.82
C GLU A 563 33.64 -8.17 31.40
N ALA A 564 32.32 -8.37 31.27
CA ALA A 564 31.32 -7.44 31.82
C ALA A 564 30.85 -7.82 33.24
N ILE A 565 31.22 -9.02 33.73
CA ILE A 565 30.83 -9.55 35.04
C ILE A 565 31.94 -9.32 36.10
N VAL A 566 33.10 -8.82 35.67
CA VAL A 566 34.21 -8.34 36.53
C VAL A 566 34.09 -6.83 36.69
#